data_AF-A0A1G2YRA4-F1
#
_entry.id   AF-A0A1G2YRA4-F1
#
_cell.length_a   1.000
_cell.length_b   1.000
_cell.length_c   1.000
_cell.angle_alpha   90.00
_cell.angle_beta   90.00
_cell.angle_gamma   90.00
#
_symmetry.space_group_name_H-M   'P 1'
#
loop_
_entity.id
_entity.type
_entity.pdbx_description
1 polymer ?
#
loop_
_entity_poly.entity_id
_entity_poly.type
_entity_poly.pdbx_seq_one_letter_code
_entity_poly.pdbx_strand_id
1 'polypeptide(L)'
;MLGVALVLANSQESWNQLYTRAFSDVAGDSNVAGRKFKAIIRKACRDGFILDDNGKGIEVYYFNDESSADVDRYAHFYELDGDLNLELGKLNPRETLEIRTISGNVSECFFTAAGRSAQMVLTLDNGSRAITTVSCAFLHN
;
A
#
# COMPACT_ATOMS: atom_id res chain seq x y z
N MET A 1 10.13 -11.95 -39.53
CA MET A 1 10.29 -10.92 -38.47
C MET A 1 9.10 -9.99 -38.55
N LEU A 2 8.70 -9.39 -37.41
CA LEU A 2 7.45 -8.67 -37.08
C LEU A 2 6.52 -9.59 -36.28
N GLY A 3 6.46 -9.58 -34.95
CA GLY A 3 6.70 -8.48 -34.00
C GLY A 3 5.40 -8.28 -33.23
N VAL A 4 5.09 -9.23 -32.33
CA VAL A 4 3.85 -9.20 -31.53
C VAL A 4 4.01 -8.12 -30.47
N ALA A 5 3.45 -6.95 -30.74
CA ALA A 5 3.35 -5.85 -29.80
C ALA A 5 1.89 -5.39 -29.78
N LEU A 6 1.07 -5.98 -28.90
CA LEU A 6 -0.12 -5.31 -28.34
C LEU A 6 -0.80 -6.10 -27.20
N VAL A 7 -0.14 -6.34 -26.06
CA VAL A 7 -0.88 -6.77 -24.85
C VAL A 7 -0.17 -6.26 -23.58
N LEU A 8 -0.23 -4.96 -23.30
CA LEU A 8 0.23 -4.44 -21.99
C LEU A 8 -0.75 -3.45 -21.34
N ALA A 9 -1.75 -2.93 -22.06
CA ALA A 9 -2.74 -2.02 -21.47
C ALA A 9 -3.92 -2.75 -20.80
N ASN A 10 -4.28 -3.95 -21.26
CA ASN A 10 -5.49 -4.64 -20.79
C ASN A 10 -5.25 -5.55 -19.57
N SER A 11 -4.02 -5.63 -19.05
CA SER A 11 -3.73 -6.47 -17.89
C SER A 11 -4.21 -5.83 -16.59
N GLN A 12 -4.12 -4.50 -16.43
CA GLN A 12 -4.47 -3.85 -15.16
C GLN A 12 -5.97 -3.92 -14.84
N GLU A 13 -6.86 -3.71 -15.83
CA GLU A 13 -8.30 -3.87 -15.63
C GLU A 13 -8.70 -5.34 -15.43
N SER A 14 -8.07 -6.28 -16.15
CA SER A 14 -8.32 -7.71 -16.01
C SER A 14 -7.87 -8.27 -14.66
N TRP A 15 -6.79 -7.74 -14.07
CA TRP A 15 -6.37 -8.08 -12.71
C TRP A 15 -7.38 -7.62 -11.67
N ASN A 16 -7.90 -6.38 -11.78
CA ASN A 16 -8.95 -5.89 -10.86
C ASN A 16 -10.23 -6.73 -10.98
N GLN A 17 -10.67 -7.05 -12.20
CA GLN A 17 -11.89 -7.83 -12.42
C GLN A 17 -11.78 -9.31 -11.98
N LEU A 18 -10.58 -9.89 -12.03
CA LEU A 18 -10.29 -11.22 -11.48
C LEU A 18 -10.11 -11.19 -9.95
N TYR A 19 -9.60 -10.10 -9.38
CA TYR A 19 -9.44 -9.91 -7.94
C TYR A 19 -10.80 -9.79 -7.24
N THR A 20 -11.70 -8.93 -7.74
CA THR A 20 -13.04 -8.74 -7.14
C THR A 20 -13.89 -10.02 -7.14
N ARG A 21 -13.58 -11.00 -8.01
CA ARG A 21 -14.36 -12.22 -8.19
C ARG A 21 -13.81 -13.44 -7.42
N ALA A 22 -12.59 -13.37 -6.89
CA ALA A 22 -11.90 -14.52 -6.27
C ALA A 22 -11.67 -14.40 -4.74
N PHE A 23 -11.65 -13.18 -4.18
CA PHE A 23 -11.23 -12.94 -2.78
C PHE A 23 -12.39 -13.01 -1.77
N SER A 24 -12.89 -14.23 -1.58
CA SER A 24 -13.71 -14.62 -0.42
C SER A 24 -12.86 -15.02 0.80
N ASP A 25 -11.52 -15.01 0.70
CA ASP A 25 -10.62 -15.47 1.76
C ASP A 25 -9.84 -14.32 2.39
N VAL A 26 -10.37 -13.85 3.52
CA VAL A 26 -9.81 -12.85 4.43
C VAL A 26 -8.33 -13.12 4.76
N ALA A 27 -7.93 -14.40 4.81
CA ALA A 27 -6.53 -14.77 5.08
C ALA A 27 -5.59 -14.35 3.94
N GLY A 28 -6.03 -14.54 2.69
CA GLY A 28 -5.28 -14.17 1.49
C GLY A 28 -5.06 -12.66 1.41
N ASP A 29 -6.12 -11.88 1.60
CA ASP A 29 -6.07 -10.42 1.55
C ASP A 29 -5.14 -9.83 2.62
N SER A 30 -5.21 -10.34 3.85
CA SER A 30 -4.33 -9.85 4.92
C SER A 30 -2.84 -10.08 4.62
N ASN A 31 -2.50 -11.19 3.95
CA ASN A 31 -1.12 -11.49 3.56
C ASN A 31 -0.65 -10.62 2.38
N VAL A 32 -1.51 -10.40 1.39
CA VAL A 32 -1.23 -9.49 0.27
C VAL A 32 -1.01 -8.07 0.78
N ALA A 33 -1.89 -7.57 1.65
CA ALA A 33 -1.76 -6.27 2.28
C ALA A 33 -0.45 -6.15 3.07
N GLY A 34 -0.14 -7.13 3.92
CA GLY A 34 1.10 -7.15 4.69
C GLY A 34 2.36 -7.18 3.83
N ARG A 35 2.36 -7.93 2.72
CA ARG A 35 3.47 -7.94 1.76
C ARG A 35 3.63 -6.60 1.05
N LYS A 36 2.54 -5.98 0.61
CA LYS A 36 2.55 -4.68 -0.06
C LYS A 36 3.07 -3.59 0.88
N PHE A 37 2.57 -3.55 2.12
CA PHE A 37 3.05 -2.64 3.16
C PHE A 37 4.57 -2.77 3.35
N LYS A 38 5.07 -3.98 3.63
CA LYS A 38 6.51 -4.22 3.82
C LYS A 38 7.36 -3.81 2.62
N ALA A 39 6.86 -4.02 1.39
CA ALA A 39 7.57 -3.65 0.18
C ALA A 39 7.71 -2.12 0.04
N ILE A 40 6.63 -1.37 0.31
CA ILE A 40 6.64 0.09 0.24
C ILE A 40 7.52 0.69 1.35
N ILE A 41 7.38 0.23 2.59
CA ILE A 41 8.20 0.74 3.71
C ILE A 41 9.69 0.51 3.45
N ARG A 42 10.09 -0.64 2.90
CA ARG A 42 11.50 -0.88 2.55
C ARG A 42 12.02 0.02 1.44
N LYS A 43 11.15 0.48 0.53
CA LYS A 43 11.52 1.44 -0.52
C LYS A 43 11.65 2.87 0.03
N ALA A 44 11.00 3.16 1.15
CA ALA A 44 10.99 4.49 1.73
C ALA A 44 12.38 4.92 2.23
N CYS A 45 12.61 6.23 2.10
CA CYS A 45 13.81 6.93 2.57
C CYS A 45 13.78 7.09 4.10
N ARG A 46 14.93 7.06 4.74
CA ARG A 46 15.14 7.20 6.20
C ARG A 46 14.52 8.47 6.78
N ASP A 47 14.40 9.53 5.98
CA ASP A 47 13.96 10.85 6.41
C ASP A 47 12.50 11.10 5.99
N GLY A 48 11.56 10.40 6.64
CA GLY A 48 10.18 10.86 6.66
C GLY A 48 9.14 9.77 6.50
N PHE A 49 8.49 9.45 7.62
CA PHE A 49 7.09 9.07 7.59
C PHE A 49 6.27 10.16 8.27
N ILE A 50 5.04 10.33 7.81
CA ILE A 50 4.02 11.11 8.50
C ILE A 50 2.93 10.13 8.92
N LEU A 51 2.65 10.07 10.22
CA LEU A 51 1.46 9.43 10.72
C LEU A 51 0.35 10.48 10.78
N ASP A 52 -0.87 10.09 10.42
CA ASP A 52 -2.02 10.92 10.73
C ASP A 52 -2.28 10.94 12.25
N ASP A 53 -3.04 11.93 12.71
CA ASP A 53 -3.28 12.14 14.15
C ASP A 53 -4.03 10.97 14.83
N ASN A 54 -4.74 10.15 14.03
CA ASN A 54 -5.53 9.03 14.52
C ASN A 54 -4.83 7.67 14.34
N GLY A 55 -3.61 7.65 13.77
CA GLY A 55 -2.92 6.43 13.40
C GLY A 55 -3.62 5.61 12.31
N LYS A 56 -4.61 6.16 11.60
CA LYS A 56 -5.32 5.50 10.49
C LYS A 56 -4.64 5.69 9.13
N GLY A 57 -3.54 6.43 9.09
CA GLY A 57 -2.79 6.69 7.89
C GLY A 57 -1.28 6.77 8.16
N ILE A 58 -0.50 6.27 7.20
CA ILE A 58 0.94 6.47 7.18
C ILE A 58 1.39 6.85 5.77
N GLU A 59 1.98 8.03 5.65
CA GLU A 59 2.63 8.51 4.44
C GLU A 59 4.14 8.32 4.57
N VAL A 60 4.76 7.78 3.54
CA VAL A 60 6.21 7.60 3.45
C VAL A 60 6.73 8.15 2.14
N TYR A 61 7.97 8.62 2.16
CA TYR A 61 8.60 9.21 0.99
C TYR A 61 9.67 8.31 0.39
N TYR A 62 9.78 8.29 -0.93
CA TYR A 62 10.76 7.48 -1.63
C TYR A 62 11.24 8.14 -2.92
N PHE A 63 12.41 7.71 -3.38
CA PHE A 63 12.98 8.17 -4.64
C PHE A 63 12.31 7.44 -5.82
N ASN A 64 11.95 8.18 -6.86
CA ASN A 64 11.50 7.61 -8.12
C ASN A 64 12.57 6.72 -8.76
N ASP A 65 13.84 7.13 -8.65
CA ASP A 65 15.01 6.45 -9.18
C ASP A 65 16.19 6.55 -8.19
N GLU A 66 17.11 5.58 -8.23
CA GLU A 66 18.29 5.54 -7.35
C GLU A 66 19.27 6.68 -7.62
N SER A 67 19.20 7.31 -8.79
CA SER A 67 19.99 8.50 -9.15
C SER A 67 19.33 9.83 -8.76
N SER A 68 18.13 9.82 -8.18
CA SER A 68 17.46 11.06 -7.77
C SER A 68 18.21 11.71 -6.60
N ALA A 69 18.52 13.00 -6.72
CA ALA A 69 19.18 13.77 -5.66
C ALA A 69 18.24 14.07 -4.47
N ASP A 70 16.95 14.17 -4.75
CA ASP A 70 15.91 14.52 -3.78
C ASP A 70 14.76 13.51 -3.81
N VAL A 71 14.07 13.40 -2.67
CA VAL A 71 12.88 12.57 -2.55
C VAL A 71 11.74 13.25 -3.31
N ASP A 72 11.14 12.54 -4.27
CA ASP A 72 10.18 13.11 -5.22
C ASP A 72 8.84 12.35 -5.27
N ARG A 73 8.72 11.22 -4.57
CA ARG A 73 7.50 10.43 -4.48
C ARG A 73 7.02 10.25 -3.04
N TYR A 74 5.71 10.04 -2.91
CA TYR A 74 5.10 9.55 -1.68
C TYR A 74 4.27 8.31 -1.92
N ALA A 75 4.10 7.53 -0.86
CA ALA A 75 3.12 6.48 -0.74
C ALA A 75 2.35 6.69 0.57
N HIS A 76 1.02 6.74 0.50
CA HIS A 76 0.16 6.96 1.65
C HIS A 76 -0.79 5.77 1.79
N PHE A 77 -0.63 5.01 2.88
CA PHE A 77 -1.62 4.03 3.29
C PHE A 77 -2.65 4.69 4.17
N TYR A 78 -3.93 4.43 3.95
CA TYR A 78 -5.01 4.94 4.79
C TYR A 78 -6.24 4.02 4.74
N GLU A 79 -7.00 4.01 5.82
CA GLU A 79 -8.32 3.36 5.86
C GLU A 79 -9.42 4.36 5.51
N LEU A 80 -10.32 3.96 4.61
CA LEU A 80 -11.52 4.72 4.26
C LEU A 80 -12.66 3.76 3.93
N ASP A 81 -13.82 3.95 4.56
CA ASP A 81 -15.05 3.20 4.31
C ASP A 81 -14.89 1.67 4.40
N GLY A 82 -14.03 1.18 5.30
CA GLY A 82 -13.78 -0.26 5.46
C GLY A 82 -12.83 -0.85 4.41
N ASP A 83 -12.14 0.01 3.66
CA ASP A 83 -11.10 -0.37 2.71
C ASP A 83 -9.74 0.19 3.14
N LEU A 84 -8.71 -0.64 3.08
CA LEU A 84 -7.31 -0.23 3.18
C LEU A 84 -6.85 0.21 1.79
N ASN A 85 -6.56 1.49 1.65
CA ASN A 85 -6.14 2.11 0.40
C ASN A 85 -4.64 2.44 0.41
N LEU A 86 -4.05 2.45 -0.78
CA LEU A 86 -2.71 2.92 -1.05
C LEU A 86 -2.77 3.98 -2.14
N GLU A 87 -2.41 5.20 -1.78
CA GLU A 87 -2.20 6.30 -2.70
C GLU A 87 -0.71 6.44 -3.02
N LEU A 88 -0.39 6.65 -4.29
CA LEU A 88 0.95 6.90 -4.80
C LEU A 88 0.96 8.24 -5.52
N GLY A 89 1.98 9.06 -5.28
CA GLY A 89 2.05 10.38 -5.90
C GLY A 89 3.43 11.01 -5.98
N LYS A 90 3.48 12.22 -6.53
CA LYS A 90 4.64 13.12 -6.56
C LYS A 90 4.58 14.11 -5.41
N LEU A 91 5.73 14.57 -4.95
CA LEU A 91 5.82 15.63 -3.94
C LEU A 91 5.81 17.04 -4.55
N ASN A 92 6.46 17.24 -5.71
CA ASN A 92 6.67 18.57 -6.30
C ASN A 92 6.43 18.57 -7.83
N PRO A 93 5.30 19.14 -8.32
CA PRO A 93 4.13 19.54 -7.54
C PRO A 93 3.46 18.32 -6.88
N ARG A 94 2.73 18.55 -5.78
CA ARG A 94 1.99 17.47 -5.12
C ARG A 94 0.86 17.00 -6.03
N GLU A 95 0.96 15.76 -6.48
CA GLU A 95 0.06 15.17 -7.47
C GLU A 95 -0.16 13.70 -7.15
N THR A 96 -1.42 13.30 -6.95
CA THR A 96 -1.81 11.90 -6.86
C THR A 96 -1.72 11.28 -8.24
N LEU A 97 -0.93 10.21 -8.38
CA LEU A 97 -0.82 9.47 -9.63
C LEU A 97 -1.78 8.30 -9.68
N GLU A 98 -2.01 7.68 -8.52
CA GLU A 98 -2.75 6.44 -8.44
C GLU A 98 -3.28 6.20 -7.02
N ILE A 99 -4.50 5.68 -6.93
CA ILE A 99 -5.10 5.15 -5.70
C ILE A 99 -5.51 3.72 -5.98
N ARG A 100 -5.20 2.80 -5.06
CA ARG A 100 -5.62 1.41 -5.12
C ARG A 100 -6.15 0.92 -3.79
N THR A 101 -7.26 0.22 -3.82
CA THR A 101 -7.72 -0.61 -2.70
C THR A 101 -6.83 -1.84 -2.59
N ILE A 102 -6.18 -2.00 -1.45
CA ILE A 102 -5.27 -3.12 -1.14
C ILE A 102 -6.02 -4.26 -0.48
N SER A 103 -7.02 -3.95 0.35
CA SER A 103 -7.89 -4.91 1.01
C SER A 103 -9.21 -4.26 1.34
N GLY A 104 -10.31 -4.98 1.16
CA GLY A 104 -11.61 -4.60 1.73
C GLY A 104 -11.92 -5.35 3.01
N ASN A 105 -13.13 -5.14 3.55
CA ASN A 105 -13.61 -5.72 4.80
C ASN A 105 -12.72 -5.38 6.01
N VAL A 106 -12.12 -4.20 6.01
CA VAL A 106 -11.30 -3.69 7.10
C VAL A 106 -12.21 -3.30 8.25
N SER A 107 -12.12 -4.02 9.37
CA SER A 107 -12.82 -3.65 10.60
C SER A 107 -11.93 -2.80 11.51
N GLU A 108 -10.61 -2.94 11.41
CA GLU A 108 -9.65 -2.12 12.13
C GLU A 108 -8.34 -2.02 11.36
N CYS A 109 -7.79 -0.81 11.24
CA CYS A 109 -6.43 -0.63 10.74
C CYS A 109 -5.78 0.53 11.48
N PHE A 110 -4.58 0.29 11.99
CA PHE A 110 -3.76 1.35 12.54
C PHE A 110 -2.28 1.15 12.24
N PHE A 111 -1.59 2.28 12.16
CA PHE A 111 -0.18 2.38 11.86
C PHE A 111 0.55 2.95 13.06
N THR A 112 1.73 2.41 13.31
CA THR A 112 2.67 2.97 14.29
C THR A 112 4.04 3.01 13.63
N ALA A 113 4.84 4.01 13.99
CA ALA A 113 6.18 4.14 13.47
C ALA A 113 7.09 4.80 14.50
N ALA A 114 8.33 4.30 14.57
CA ALA A 114 9.33 4.78 15.51
C ALA A 114 10.73 4.63 14.88
N GLY A 115 11.48 5.73 14.85
CA GLY A 115 12.81 5.76 14.26
C GLY A 115 12.77 5.41 12.78
N ARG A 116 13.23 4.20 12.42
CA ARG A 116 13.21 3.67 11.05
C ARG A 116 12.29 2.47 10.88
N SER A 117 11.43 2.19 11.84
CA SER A 117 10.49 1.07 11.81
C SER A 117 9.08 1.57 11.62
N ALA A 118 8.32 0.91 10.77
CA ALA A 118 6.89 1.09 10.64
C ALA A 118 6.18 -0.25 10.82
N GLN A 119 5.03 -0.21 11.49
CA GLN A 119 4.17 -1.33 11.76
C GLN A 119 2.74 -0.99 11.36
N MET A 120 2.10 -1.94 10.69
CA MET A 120 0.68 -1.96 10.40
C MET A 120 0.03 -3.09 11.19
N VAL A 121 -1.07 -2.79 11.87
CA VAL A 121 -1.99 -3.78 12.41
C VAL A 121 -3.27 -3.69 11.60
N LEU A 122 -3.66 -4.79 10.98
CA LEU A 122 -4.80 -4.87 10.08
C LEU A 122 -5.71 -6.00 10.54
N THR A 123 -6.95 -5.67 10.89
CA THR A 123 -8.02 -6.62 11.14
C THR A 123 -9.01 -6.57 9.98
N LEU A 124 -9.23 -7.73 9.38
CA LEU A 124 -10.23 -7.93 8.34
C LEU A 124 -11.35 -8.81 8.87
N ASP A 125 -12.60 -8.45 8.63
CA ASP A 125 -13.78 -9.18 9.07
C ASP A 125 -14.88 -9.14 8.00
N ASN A 126 -15.25 -10.30 7.47
CA ASN A 126 -16.31 -10.45 6.47
C ASN A 126 -17.66 -10.87 7.06
N GLY A 127 -17.82 -10.80 8.39
CA GLY A 127 -19.01 -11.22 9.13
C GLY A 127 -19.07 -12.73 9.44
N SER A 128 -18.21 -13.55 8.83
CA SER A 128 -18.09 -14.99 9.11
C SER A 128 -16.75 -15.36 9.73
N ARG A 129 -15.70 -14.60 9.43
CA ARG A 129 -14.33 -14.80 9.90
C ARG A 129 -13.65 -13.45 10.08
N ALA A 130 -12.96 -13.32 11.20
CA ALA A 130 -12.09 -12.19 11.50
C ALA A 130 -10.62 -12.66 11.59
N ILE A 131 -9.70 -11.92 10.96
CA ILE A 131 -8.26 -12.18 11.01
C ILE A 131 -7.53 -10.87 11.28
N THR A 132 -6.64 -10.88 12.27
CA THR A 132 -5.72 -9.78 12.54
C THR A 132 -4.31 -10.16 12.12
N THR A 133 -3.69 -9.32 11.30
CA THR A 133 -2.31 -9.49 10.82
C THR A 133 -1.49 -8.27 11.23
N VAL A 134 -0.31 -8.54 11.82
CA VAL A 134 0.68 -7.52 12.15
C VAL A 134 1.82 -7.59 11.14
N SER A 135 2.14 -6.46 10.52
CA SER A 135 3.21 -6.35 9.53
C SER A 135 4.18 -5.25 9.91
N CYS A 136 5.45 -5.62 10.14
CA CYS A 136 6.53 -4.68 10.45
C CYS A 136 7.56 -4.66 9.33
N ALA A 137 8.13 -3.48 9.07
CA ALA A 137 9.24 -3.28 8.16
C ALA A 137 10.10 -2.09 8.60
N PHE A 138 11.35 -2.09 8.14
CA PHE A 138 12.28 -0.99 8.35
C PHE A 138 12.47 -0.22 7.05
N LEU A 139 12.59 1.11 7.15
CA LEU A 139 13.00 1.97 6.05
C LEU A 139 14.48 1.68 5.74
N HIS A 140 14.79 1.38 4.47
CA HIS A 140 16.14 0.96 4.08
C HIS A 140 16.96 2.06 3.40
N ASN A 141 16.32 2.89 2.57
CA ASN A 141 17.00 3.86 1.70
C ASN A 141 17.45 5.10 2.46
#